data_AF-A0A929DTP5-F1
#
_entry.id   AF-A0A929DTP5-F1
#
_cell.length_a   1.000
_cell.length_b   1.000
_cell.length_c   1.000
_cell.angle_alpha   90.00
_cell.angle_beta   90.00
_cell.angle_gamma   90.00
#
_symmetry.space_group_name_H-M   'P 1'
#
loop_
_entity.id
_entity.type
_entity.pdbx_description
1 polymer ?
#
loop_
_entity_poly.entity_id
_entity_poly.type
_entity_poly.pdbx_seq_one_letter_code
_entity_poly.pdbx_strand_id
1 'polypeptide(L)'
;MNPSIRRRLSLGVFIIIFLVWALGAVKGYFDAHHEMGKLMDGQLAQSARALLELSSHELYEQMAFDANSSKIPSKDFKPQIHPYEQHVVFQLWTVGGILAVRSPNAPETPLVEVENQFLDRVIDNERWRVFALADTDGGVQVQVGEHYARRDVLINEVTSRLLTPLLVSLPLIVLAIWIWIGRAMRPLSKVATEISQRQPENLQPVTTQGVPQEALPMVNALNALLDRVHVAYDDIRLFTANAAH
;
A
#
# COMPACT_ATOMS: atom_id res chain seq x y z
N MET A 1 -20.11 -4.22 35.15
CA MET A 1 -18.91 -3.36 35.16
C MET A 1 -19.14 -2.22 34.19
N ASN A 2 -19.26 -0.98 34.66
CA ASN A 2 -19.53 0.16 33.78
C ASN A 2 -18.27 0.46 32.94
N PRO A 3 -18.36 0.48 31.60
CA PRO A 3 -17.20 0.69 30.75
C PRO A 3 -16.64 2.11 30.95
N SER A 4 -15.33 2.20 31.22
CA SER A 4 -14.63 3.49 31.31
C SER A 4 -14.79 4.27 30.01
N ILE A 5 -15.21 5.54 30.09
CA ILE A 5 -15.30 6.46 28.94
C ILE A 5 -13.98 6.48 28.17
N ARG A 6 -12.84 6.42 28.88
CA ARG A 6 -11.49 6.32 28.29
C ARG A 6 -11.38 5.13 27.34
N ARG A 7 -11.83 3.94 27.78
CA ARG A 7 -11.75 2.69 26.98
C ARG A 7 -12.66 2.77 25.77
N ARG A 8 -13.88 3.32 25.92
CA ARG A 8 -14.84 3.45 24.82
C ARG A 8 -14.34 4.42 23.74
N LEU A 9 -13.83 5.58 24.14
CA LEU A 9 -13.24 6.57 23.24
C LEU A 9 -11.99 6.02 22.54
N SER A 10 -11.06 5.40 23.29
CA SER A 10 -9.87 4.82 22.68
C SER A 10 -10.20 3.71 21.69
N LEU A 11 -11.18 2.85 22.00
CA LEU A 11 -11.58 1.75 21.12
C LEU A 11 -12.22 2.27 19.84
N GLY A 12 -13.09 3.29 19.93
CA GLY A 12 -13.69 3.92 18.75
C GLY A 12 -12.65 4.56 17.82
N VAL A 13 -11.70 5.31 18.40
CA VAL A 13 -10.61 5.92 17.61
C VAL A 13 -9.72 4.87 16.97
N PHE A 14 -9.38 3.79 17.69
CA PHE A 14 -8.59 2.69 17.11
C PHE A 14 -9.31 1.99 15.97
N ILE A 15 -10.62 1.75 16.09
CA ILE A 15 -11.42 1.15 15.02
C ILE A 15 -11.40 2.03 13.77
N ILE A 16 -11.65 3.34 13.92
CA ILE A 16 -11.66 4.28 12.78
C ILE A 16 -10.28 4.31 12.10
N ILE A 17 -9.20 4.42 12.88
CA ILE A 17 -7.84 4.45 12.35
C ILE A 17 -7.53 3.14 11.64
N PHE A 18 -7.84 2.01 12.25
CA PHE A 18 -7.64 0.70 11.66
C PHE A 18 -8.39 0.56 10.33
N LEU A 19 -9.64 1.02 10.26
CA LEU A 19 -10.44 0.99 9.03
C LEU A 19 -9.81 1.86 7.92
N VAL A 20 -9.43 3.10 8.24
CA VAL A 20 -8.77 4.00 7.28
C VAL A 20 -7.44 3.41 6.81
N TRP A 21 -6.67 2.84 7.74
CA TRP A 21 -5.41 2.16 7.46
C TRP A 21 -5.56 0.94 6.57
N ALA A 22 -6.50 0.07 6.90
CA ALA A 22 -6.78 -1.13 6.13
C ALA A 22 -7.21 -0.76 4.71
N LEU A 23 -8.08 0.26 4.57
CA LEU A 23 -8.55 0.71 3.27
C LEU A 23 -7.41 1.31 2.42
N GLY A 24 -6.54 2.12 3.03
CA GLY A 24 -5.34 2.66 2.37
C GLY A 24 -4.35 1.57 1.96
N ALA A 25 -4.08 0.59 2.82
CA ALA A 25 -3.20 -0.53 2.53
C ALA A 25 -3.74 -1.42 1.40
N VAL A 26 -5.03 -1.73 1.43
CA VAL A 26 -5.71 -2.52 0.38
C VAL A 26 -5.65 -1.77 -0.94
N LYS A 27 -5.98 -0.48 -0.97
CA LYS A 27 -5.88 0.33 -2.19
C LYS A 27 -4.45 0.35 -2.72
N GLY A 28 -3.46 0.65 -1.87
CA GLY A 28 -2.06 0.73 -2.28
C GLY A 28 -1.53 -0.60 -2.84
N TYR A 29 -1.98 -1.73 -2.29
CA TYR A 29 -1.67 -3.06 -2.82
C TYR A 29 -2.23 -3.25 -4.24
N PHE A 30 -3.49 -2.89 -4.47
CA PHE A 30 -4.10 -2.98 -5.80
C PHE A 30 -3.48 -2.03 -6.81
N ASP A 31 -3.23 -0.77 -6.43
CA ASP A 31 -2.59 0.23 -7.30
C ASP A 31 -1.19 -0.23 -7.72
N ALA A 32 -0.39 -0.75 -6.77
CA ALA A 32 0.94 -1.27 -7.07
C ALA A 32 0.92 -2.42 -8.09
N HIS A 33 -0.03 -3.36 -7.98
CA HIS A 33 -0.14 -4.44 -8.96
C HIS A 33 -0.61 -3.98 -10.33
N HIS A 34 -1.48 -2.96 -10.40
CA HIS A 34 -2.06 -2.49 -11.66
C HIS A 34 -1.14 -1.55 -12.45
N GLU A 35 -0.44 -0.64 -11.75
CA GLU A 35 0.45 0.35 -12.38
C GLU A 35 1.75 -0.31 -12.89
N MET A 36 2.29 -1.26 -12.13
CA MET A 36 3.55 -1.92 -12.46
C MET A 36 3.43 -2.78 -13.72
N GLY A 37 2.27 -3.42 -13.93
CA GLY A 37 1.99 -4.16 -15.18
C GLY A 37 2.07 -3.29 -16.43
N LYS A 38 1.56 -2.05 -16.37
CA LYS A 38 1.60 -1.10 -17.51
C LYS A 38 3.01 -0.63 -17.83
N LEU A 39 3.81 -0.33 -16.80
CA LEU A 39 5.20 0.11 -16.98
C LEU A 39 6.06 -1.01 -17.60
N MET A 40 5.89 -2.24 -17.15
CA MET A 40 6.63 -3.40 -17.66
C MET A 40 6.24 -3.75 -19.11
N ASP A 41 4.95 -3.69 -19.45
CA ASP A 41 4.48 -3.90 -20.82
C ASP A 41 5.04 -2.84 -21.78
N GLY A 42 5.21 -1.59 -21.32
CA GLY A 42 5.87 -0.53 -22.08
C GLY A 42 7.36 -0.82 -22.36
N GLN A 43 8.09 -1.34 -21.37
CA GLN A 43 9.50 -1.72 -21.54
C GLN A 43 9.66 -2.90 -22.52
N LEU A 44 8.77 -3.89 -22.45
CA LEU A 44 8.71 -5.02 -23.39
C LEU A 44 8.46 -4.56 -24.83
N ALA A 45 7.53 -3.62 -25.03
CA ALA A 45 7.28 -3.08 -26.37
C ALA A 45 8.48 -2.30 -26.91
N GLN A 46 9.17 -1.54 -26.06
CA GLN A 46 10.34 -0.76 -26.47
C GLN A 46 11.54 -1.66 -26.81
N SER A 47 11.77 -2.72 -26.04
CA SER A 47 12.83 -3.70 -26.33
C SER A 47 12.51 -4.50 -27.60
N ALA A 48 11.27 -4.93 -27.80
CA ALA A 48 10.84 -5.61 -29.02
C ALA A 48 11.04 -4.76 -30.28
N ARG A 49 10.72 -3.46 -30.22
CA ARG A 49 10.93 -2.52 -31.33
C ARG A 49 12.41 -2.32 -31.65
N ALA A 50 13.23 -2.10 -30.63
CA ALA A 50 14.68 -1.93 -30.83
C ALA A 50 15.31 -3.19 -31.43
N LEU A 51 14.90 -4.39 -30.98
CA LEU A 51 15.36 -5.65 -31.53
C LEU A 51 14.86 -5.87 -32.97
N LEU A 52 13.62 -5.54 -33.29
CA LEU A 52 13.11 -5.61 -34.65
C LEU A 52 13.87 -4.67 -35.58
N GLU A 53 14.16 -3.44 -35.16
CA GLU A 53 14.87 -2.46 -35.99
C GLU A 53 16.33 -2.87 -36.26
N LEU A 54 17.04 -3.38 -35.26
CA LEU A 54 18.40 -3.88 -35.42
C LEU A 54 18.45 -5.16 -36.27
N SER A 55 17.54 -6.10 -36.02
CA SER A 55 17.55 -7.39 -36.71
C SER A 55 17.00 -7.32 -38.12
N SER A 56 15.98 -6.49 -38.39
CA SER A 56 15.47 -6.30 -39.74
C SER A 56 16.57 -5.76 -40.65
N HIS A 57 17.35 -4.76 -40.22
CA HIS A 57 18.44 -4.23 -41.03
C HIS A 57 19.49 -5.30 -41.40
N GLU A 58 19.97 -6.07 -40.42
CA GLU A 58 20.97 -7.12 -40.64
C GLU A 58 20.41 -8.31 -41.45
N LEU A 59 19.17 -8.73 -41.18
CA LEU A 59 18.52 -9.83 -41.89
C LEU A 59 18.17 -9.45 -43.33
N TYR A 60 17.74 -8.21 -43.61
CA TYR A 60 17.51 -7.72 -44.98
C TYR A 60 18.83 -7.61 -45.76
N GLU A 61 19.92 -7.14 -45.15
CA GLU A 61 21.23 -7.06 -45.79
C GLU A 61 21.76 -8.47 -46.10
N GLN A 62 21.61 -9.42 -45.18
CA GLN A 62 22.02 -10.80 -45.36
C GLN A 62 21.13 -11.56 -46.36
N MET A 63 19.80 -11.33 -46.36
CA MET A 63 18.90 -11.88 -47.38
C MET A 63 19.14 -11.26 -48.76
N ALA A 64 19.48 -9.98 -48.86
CA ALA A 64 19.86 -9.34 -50.12
C ALA A 64 21.21 -9.87 -50.65
N PHE A 65 22.13 -10.23 -49.75
CA PHE A 65 23.39 -10.88 -50.09
C PHE A 65 23.20 -12.35 -50.53
N ASP A 66 22.38 -13.11 -49.79
CA ASP A 66 22.07 -14.51 -50.08
C ASP A 66 21.07 -14.68 -51.24
N ALA A 67 20.29 -13.66 -51.63
CA ALA A 67 19.43 -13.73 -52.82
C ALA A 67 20.21 -13.99 -54.12
N ASN A 68 21.52 -13.73 -54.12
CA ASN A 68 22.42 -14.04 -55.22
C ASN A 68 23.16 -15.40 -55.08
N SER A 69 22.97 -16.10 -53.96
CA SER A 69 23.54 -17.43 -53.72
C SER A 69 22.53 -18.32 -53.02
N SER A 70 22.03 -19.36 -53.70
CA SER A 70 20.98 -20.29 -53.28
C SER A 70 21.30 -21.13 -52.02
N LYS A 71 21.57 -20.48 -50.88
CA LYS A 71 21.76 -21.07 -49.55
C LYS A 71 20.92 -20.28 -48.56
N ILE A 72 20.05 -21.01 -47.88
CA ILE A 72 19.18 -20.51 -46.81
C ILE A 72 20.07 -20.03 -45.65
N PRO A 73 19.79 -18.88 -45.02
CA PRO A 73 20.67 -18.30 -44.00
C PRO A 73 20.94 -19.26 -42.85
N SER A 74 22.22 -19.51 -42.58
CA SER A 74 22.71 -20.39 -41.54
C SER A 74 22.47 -19.80 -40.15
N LYS A 75 21.56 -20.44 -39.41
CA LYS A 75 21.49 -20.84 -37.97
C LYS A 75 22.41 -20.24 -36.88
N ASP A 76 23.37 -19.37 -37.17
CA ASP A 76 24.47 -18.98 -36.26
C ASP A 76 24.48 -17.48 -35.89
N PHE A 77 23.35 -16.77 -36.01
CA PHE A 77 23.26 -15.44 -35.43
C PHE A 77 23.13 -15.55 -33.89
N LYS A 78 24.23 -15.25 -33.19
CA LYS A 78 24.27 -15.17 -31.72
C LYS A 78 24.51 -13.72 -31.30
N PRO A 79 23.45 -12.93 -31.03
CA PRO A 79 23.63 -11.61 -30.48
C PRO A 79 24.32 -11.74 -29.12
N GLN A 80 25.44 -11.04 -28.94
CA GLN A 80 26.14 -10.98 -27.65
C GLN A 80 25.31 -10.12 -26.71
N ILE A 81 24.66 -10.76 -25.74
CA ILE A 81 23.84 -10.08 -24.76
C ILE A 81 24.54 -10.25 -23.40
N HIS A 82 24.73 -9.14 -22.70
CA HIS A 82 25.45 -9.17 -21.43
C HIS A 82 24.65 -9.95 -20.36
N PRO A 83 25.32 -10.65 -19.41
CA PRO A 83 24.67 -11.46 -18.38
C PRO A 83 23.72 -10.68 -17.43
N TYR A 84 23.79 -9.35 -17.43
CA TYR A 84 22.94 -8.47 -16.63
C TYR A 84 21.78 -7.84 -17.43
N GLU A 85 21.68 -8.10 -18.75
CA GLU A 85 20.69 -7.50 -19.66
C GLU A 85 19.54 -8.46 -20.05
N GLN A 86 19.46 -9.66 -19.48
CA GLN A 86 18.53 -10.70 -19.94
C GLN A 86 17.40 -10.99 -18.96
N HIS A 87 16.28 -10.30 -19.12
CA HIS A 87 15.00 -10.75 -18.52
C HIS A 87 13.90 -10.97 -19.56
N VAL A 88 14.25 -10.77 -20.83
CA VAL A 88 13.35 -10.83 -21.95
C VAL A 88 13.87 -11.90 -22.90
N VAL A 89 13.10 -12.96 -23.11
CA VAL A 89 13.39 -13.97 -24.13
C VAL A 89 12.87 -13.48 -25.46
N PHE A 90 13.57 -13.80 -26.54
CA PHE A 90 13.08 -13.48 -27.89
C PHE A 90 13.30 -14.62 -28.86
N GLN A 91 12.46 -14.64 -29.89
CA GLN A 91 12.52 -15.53 -31.04
C GLN A 91 12.28 -14.70 -32.31
N LEU A 92 13.05 -14.96 -33.36
CA LEU A 92 12.83 -14.40 -34.68
C LEU A 92 12.42 -15.51 -35.63
N TRP A 93 11.31 -15.31 -36.30
CA TRP A 93 10.72 -16.23 -37.27
C TRP A 93 10.75 -15.58 -38.66
N THR A 94 11.12 -16.34 -39.68
CA THR A 94 11.04 -15.90 -41.08
C THR A 94 9.69 -16.27 -41.70
N VAL A 95 9.37 -15.71 -42.87
CA VAL A 95 8.14 -15.98 -43.67
C VAL A 95 7.81 -17.48 -43.82
N GLY A 96 8.81 -18.36 -43.76
CA GLY A 96 8.63 -19.82 -43.89
C GLY A 96 8.27 -20.55 -42.60
N GLY A 97 8.07 -19.83 -41.48
CA GLY A 97 7.90 -20.45 -40.15
C GLY A 97 9.19 -21.08 -39.62
N ILE A 98 10.35 -20.64 -40.13
CA ILE A 98 11.66 -21.12 -39.69
C ILE A 98 12.17 -20.19 -38.60
N LEU A 99 12.50 -20.76 -37.44
CA LEU A 99 13.15 -20.05 -36.34
C LEU A 99 14.57 -19.64 -36.78
N ALA A 100 14.78 -18.35 -37.04
CA ALA A 100 16.07 -17.78 -37.44
C ALA A 100 16.99 -17.59 -36.24
N VAL A 101 16.47 -16.99 -35.16
CA VAL A 101 17.26 -16.59 -33.98
C VAL A 101 16.43 -16.86 -32.74
N ARG A 102 17.08 -17.34 -31.67
CA ARG A 102 16.47 -17.38 -30.34
C ARG A 102 17.44 -16.99 -29.25
N SER A 103 16.91 -16.38 -28.18
CA SER A 103 17.65 -16.22 -26.94
C SER A 103 17.90 -17.58 -26.26
N PRO A 104 18.98 -17.76 -25.48
CA PRO A 104 19.35 -19.04 -24.86
C PRO A 104 18.24 -19.67 -24.00
N ASN A 105 17.40 -18.85 -23.36
CA ASN A 105 16.31 -19.27 -22.47
C ASN A 105 14.93 -19.29 -23.15
N ALA A 106 14.85 -19.10 -24.47
CA ALA A 106 13.59 -19.20 -25.19
C ALA A 106 13.23 -20.68 -25.46
N PRO A 107 11.95 -21.08 -25.33
CA PRO A 107 11.45 -22.38 -25.78
C PRO A 107 11.76 -22.62 -27.27
N GLU A 108 11.72 -23.89 -27.70
CA GLU A 108 11.87 -24.23 -29.12
C GLU A 108 10.56 -24.07 -29.90
N THR A 109 9.44 -23.98 -29.19
CA THR A 109 8.10 -23.78 -29.74
C THR A 109 7.81 -22.29 -29.92
N PRO A 110 7.01 -21.91 -30.94
CA PRO A 110 6.61 -20.52 -31.12
C PRO A 110 5.85 -20.03 -29.89
N LEU A 111 6.31 -18.91 -29.33
CA LEU A 111 5.73 -18.30 -28.14
C LEU A 111 4.28 -17.85 -28.41
N VAL A 112 3.96 -17.41 -29.62
CA VAL A 112 2.64 -16.93 -30.05
C VAL A 112 2.40 -17.23 -31.54
N GLU A 113 1.14 -17.49 -31.91
CA GLU A 113 0.69 -17.66 -33.31
C GLU A 113 0.03 -16.38 -33.90
N VAL A 114 -0.31 -15.40 -33.05
CA VAL A 114 -1.11 -14.21 -33.40
C VAL A 114 -0.28 -12.93 -33.30
N GLU A 115 -0.31 -12.08 -34.32
CA GLU A 115 0.48 -10.85 -34.41
C GLU A 115 -0.10 -9.66 -33.62
N ASN A 116 0.78 -8.74 -33.24
CA ASN A 116 0.51 -7.40 -32.70
C ASN A 116 -0.32 -7.35 -31.40
N GLN A 117 -0.21 -8.36 -30.54
CA GLN A 117 -0.95 -8.42 -29.28
C GLN A 117 -0.09 -8.92 -28.11
N PHE A 118 -0.43 -8.46 -26.91
CA PHE A 118 0.07 -9.03 -25.66
C PHE A 118 -0.77 -10.25 -25.29
N LEU A 119 -0.13 -11.38 -25.03
CA LEU A 119 -0.78 -12.64 -24.70
C LEU A 119 -0.14 -13.26 -23.46
N ASP A 120 -0.97 -13.78 -22.57
CA ASP A 120 -0.51 -14.59 -21.44
C ASP A 120 -0.55 -16.06 -21.86
N ARG A 121 0.58 -16.76 -21.79
CA ARG A 121 0.68 -18.18 -22.17
C ARG A 121 1.31 -19.00 -21.05
N VAL A 122 0.86 -20.24 -20.91
CA VAL A 122 1.55 -21.22 -20.06
C VAL A 122 2.38 -22.13 -20.96
N ILE A 123 3.70 -22.12 -20.78
CA ILE A 123 4.66 -22.95 -21.50
C ILE A 123 5.52 -23.66 -20.45
N ASP A 124 5.65 -24.97 -20.55
CA ASP A 124 6.41 -25.80 -19.59
C ASP A 124 5.97 -25.57 -18.12
N ASN A 125 4.67 -25.40 -17.90
CA ASN A 125 4.05 -25.15 -16.58
C ASN A 125 4.42 -23.80 -15.94
N GLU A 126 5.03 -22.90 -16.71
CA GLU A 126 5.35 -21.54 -16.30
C GLU A 126 4.51 -20.53 -17.09
N ARG A 127 4.12 -19.42 -16.44
CA ARG A 127 3.30 -18.38 -17.07
C ARG A 127 4.20 -17.31 -17.67
N TRP A 128 3.89 -16.93 -18.90
CA TRP A 128 4.66 -15.99 -19.70
C TRP A 128 3.75 -14.88 -20.21
N ARG A 129 4.26 -13.66 -20.20
CA ARG A 129 3.71 -12.52 -20.94
C ARG A 129 4.48 -12.43 -22.25
N VAL A 130 3.80 -12.54 -23.39
CA VAL A 130 4.43 -12.54 -24.71
C VAL A 130 3.87 -11.39 -25.54
N PHE A 131 4.73 -10.76 -26.32
CA PHE A 131 4.38 -9.79 -27.34
C PHE A 131 5.01 -10.20 -28.68
N ALA A 132 4.20 -10.27 -29.73
CA ALA A 132 4.67 -10.59 -31.08
C ALA A 132 4.46 -9.38 -31.99
N LEU A 133 5.50 -9.02 -32.75
CA LEU A 133 5.49 -7.93 -33.72
C LEU A 133 5.98 -8.49 -35.07
N ALA A 134 5.23 -8.24 -36.13
CA ALA A 134 5.63 -8.58 -37.49
C ALA A 134 6.04 -7.31 -38.25
N ASP A 135 7.03 -7.45 -39.13
CA ASP A 135 7.42 -6.37 -40.03
C ASP A 135 6.33 -6.08 -41.07
N THR A 136 6.32 -4.85 -41.59
CA THR A 136 5.31 -4.28 -42.50
C THR A 136 5.14 -5.08 -43.79
N ASP A 137 6.21 -5.74 -44.24
CA ASP A 137 6.23 -6.60 -45.42
C ASP A 137 5.91 -8.09 -45.10
N GLY A 138 5.67 -8.43 -43.83
CA GLY A 138 5.44 -9.80 -43.36
C GLY A 138 6.68 -10.70 -43.40
N GLY A 139 7.85 -10.13 -43.70
CA GLY A 139 9.13 -10.83 -43.91
C GLY A 139 9.69 -11.53 -42.68
N VAL A 140 9.55 -10.88 -41.52
CA VAL A 140 10.15 -11.28 -40.25
C VAL A 140 9.17 -11.01 -39.12
N GLN A 141 9.05 -11.98 -38.21
CA GLN A 141 8.27 -11.85 -36.99
C GLN A 141 9.18 -11.97 -35.77
N VAL A 142 9.15 -10.97 -34.90
CA VAL A 142 9.85 -10.95 -33.62
C VAL A 142 8.85 -11.26 -32.52
N GLN A 143 9.11 -12.32 -31.76
CA GLN A 143 8.35 -12.69 -30.58
C GLN A 143 9.20 -12.48 -29.34
N VAL A 144 8.64 -11.83 -28.33
CA VAL A 144 9.34 -11.42 -27.13
C VAL A 144 8.53 -11.84 -25.91
N GLY A 145 9.15 -12.52 -24.94
CA GLY A 145 8.48 -13.05 -23.75
C GLY A 145 9.18 -12.69 -22.44
N GLU A 146 8.43 -12.63 -21.35
CA GLU A 146 8.93 -12.50 -19.97
C GLU A 146 8.18 -13.47 -19.04
N HIS A 147 8.88 -14.13 -18.11
CA HIS A 147 8.26 -15.02 -17.12
C HIS A 147 7.51 -14.22 -16.03
N TYR A 148 6.25 -14.57 -15.75
CA TYR A 148 5.47 -14.00 -14.64
C TYR A 148 6.07 -14.27 -13.26
N ALA A 149 6.74 -15.42 -13.07
CA ALA A 149 7.37 -15.76 -11.80
C ALA A 149 8.42 -14.72 -11.35
N ARG A 150 8.97 -13.95 -12.28
CA ARG A 150 9.89 -12.84 -11.99
C ARG A 150 9.17 -11.51 -11.79
N ARG A 151 8.01 -11.30 -12.44
CA ARG A 151 7.10 -10.18 -12.10
C ARG A 151 6.72 -10.23 -10.63
N ASP A 152 6.38 -11.42 -10.11
CA ASP A 152 5.97 -11.60 -8.72
C ASP A 152 7.08 -11.24 -7.71
N VAL A 153 8.36 -11.50 -8.04
CA VAL A 153 9.50 -11.14 -7.18
C VAL A 153 9.68 -9.62 -7.10
N LEU A 154 9.68 -8.93 -8.24
CA LEU A 154 9.84 -7.47 -8.30
C LEU A 154 8.63 -6.76 -7.66
N ILE A 155 7.43 -7.24 -7.96
CA ILE A 155 6.20 -6.73 -7.38
C ILE A 155 6.23 -6.94 -5.86
N ASN A 156 6.63 -8.12 -5.36
CA ASN A 156 6.71 -8.37 -3.93
C ASN A 156 7.81 -7.53 -3.24
N GLU A 157 8.95 -7.30 -3.89
CA GLU A 157 10.01 -6.47 -3.34
C GLU A 157 9.59 -4.99 -3.25
N VAL A 158 8.95 -4.45 -4.29
CA VAL A 158 8.43 -3.07 -4.23
C VAL A 158 7.25 -2.97 -3.26
N THR A 159 6.35 -3.95 -3.28
CA THR A 159 5.19 -4.03 -2.38
C THR A 159 5.62 -4.09 -0.92
N SER A 160 6.62 -4.92 -0.59
CA SER A 160 7.17 -5.00 0.77
C SER A 160 7.85 -3.71 1.22
N ARG A 161 8.62 -3.04 0.34
CA ARG A 161 9.22 -1.73 0.64
C ARG A 161 8.20 -0.63 0.90
N LEU A 162 7.04 -0.68 0.24
CA LEU A 162 5.93 0.25 0.46
C LEU A 162 5.08 -0.10 1.70
N LEU A 163 4.80 -1.39 1.92
CA LEU A 163 3.96 -1.86 3.03
C LEU A 163 4.68 -1.86 4.38
N THR A 164 6.00 -2.09 4.42
CA THR A 164 6.77 -2.13 5.67
C THR A 164 6.68 -0.83 6.49
N PRO A 165 6.97 0.36 5.93
CA PRO A 165 6.82 1.60 6.69
C PRO A 165 5.36 1.85 7.08
N LEU A 166 4.41 1.40 6.26
CA LEU A 166 3.01 1.45 6.58
C LEU A 166 2.74 0.65 7.87
N LEU A 167 3.05 -0.64 7.87
CA LEU A 167 2.85 -1.55 9.00
C LEU A 167 3.53 -1.08 10.30
N VAL A 168 4.71 -0.47 10.21
CA VAL A 168 5.44 0.07 11.37
C VAL A 168 4.78 1.33 11.92
N SER A 169 4.21 2.18 11.07
CA SER A 169 3.60 3.43 11.52
C SER A 169 2.24 3.24 12.22
N LEU A 170 1.50 2.17 11.92
CA LEU A 170 0.24 1.84 12.60
C LEU A 170 0.38 1.68 14.14
N PRO A 171 1.27 0.81 14.66
CA PRO A 171 1.45 0.68 16.11
C PRO A 171 2.01 1.97 16.73
N LEU A 172 2.83 2.73 16.01
CA LEU A 172 3.33 4.05 16.46
C LEU A 172 2.16 5.05 16.67
N ILE A 173 1.24 5.14 15.70
CA ILE A 173 0.05 6.01 15.80
C ILE A 173 -0.85 5.56 16.95
N VAL A 174 -1.11 4.25 17.06
CA VAL A 174 -1.92 3.66 18.14
C VAL A 174 -1.33 3.99 19.51
N LEU A 175 -0.01 3.81 19.68
CA LEU A 175 0.69 4.10 20.93
C LEU A 175 0.66 5.60 21.26
N ALA A 176 0.91 6.46 20.26
CA ALA A 176 0.86 7.91 20.43
C ALA A 176 -0.52 8.39 20.92
N ILE A 177 -1.59 7.90 20.28
CA ILE A 177 -2.97 8.22 20.66
C ILE A 177 -3.30 7.71 22.06
N TRP A 178 -2.88 6.50 22.39
CA TRP A 178 -3.08 5.95 23.72
C TRP A 178 -2.45 6.83 24.81
N ILE A 179 -1.22 7.28 24.59
CA ILE A 179 -0.50 8.20 25.49
C ILE A 179 -1.21 9.56 25.56
N TRP A 180 -1.66 10.08 24.41
CA TRP A 180 -2.29 11.41 24.32
C TRP A 180 -3.66 11.45 25.01
N ILE A 181 -4.53 10.47 24.76
CA ILE A 181 -5.82 10.30 25.45
C ILE A 181 -5.58 10.10 26.96
N GLY A 182 -4.58 9.31 27.33
CA GLY A 182 -4.20 9.10 28.72
C GLY A 182 -3.83 10.41 29.43
N ARG A 183 -3.07 11.30 28.75
CA ARG A 183 -2.73 12.62 29.27
C ARG A 183 -3.94 13.56 29.30
N ALA A 184 -4.76 13.58 28.26
CA ALA A 184 -5.94 14.45 28.17
C ALA A 184 -7.00 14.15 29.24
N MET A 185 -7.13 12.90 29.68
CA MET A 185 -8.11 12.49 30.70
C MET A 185 -7.61 12.66 32.15
N ARG A 186 -6.30 12.84 32.39
CA ARG A 186 -5.74 12.99 33.75
C ARG A 186 -6.38 14.11 34.58
N PRO A 187 -6.63 15.33 34.05
CA PRO A 187 -7.24 16.41 34.82
C PRO A 187 -8.64 16.05 35.31
N LEU A 188 -9.44 15.38 34.47
CA LEU A 188 -10.80 14.96 34.82
C LEU A 188 -10.78 13.90 35.93
N SER A 189 -9.82 12.97 35.88
CA SER A 189 -9.64 11.99 36.96
C SER A 189 -9.21 12.66 38.28
N LYS A 190 -8.38 13.71 38.24
CA LYS A 190 -8.00 14.45 39.44
C LYS A 190 -9.19 15.15 40.10
N VAL A 191 -10.03 15.83 39.31
CA VAL A 191 -11.25 16.49 39.81
C VAL A 191 -12.20 15.47 40.43
N ALA A 192 -12.42 14.32 39.77
CA ALA A 192 -13.26 13.26 40.31
C ALA A 192 -12.72 12.70 41.64
N THR A 193 -11.41 12.47 41.74
CA THR A 193 -10.78 12.02 42.99
C THR A 193 -10.89 13.07 44.10
N GLU A 194 -10.66 14.35 43.78
CA GLU A 194 -10.76 15.45 44.73
C GLU A 194 -12.18 15.58 45.30
N ILE A 195 -13.21 15.45 44.46
CA ILE A 195 -14.61 15.44 44.89
C ILE A 195 -14.90 14.21 45.76
N SER A 196 -14.40 13.02 45.40
CA SER A 196 -14.67 11.79 46.14
C SER A 196 -14.01 11.71 47.53
N GLN A 197 -12.94 12.47 47.75
CA GLN A 197 -12.19 12.48 49.01
C GLN A 197 -12.60 13.62 49.96
N ARG A 198 -13.48 14.53 49.53
CA ARG A 198 -13.97 15.60 50.41
C ARG A 198 -14.99 15.06 51.42
N GLN A 199 -14.75 15.38 52.69
CA GLN A 199 -15.64 15.04 53.80
C GLN A 199 -16.94 15.85 53.69
N PRO A 200 -18.10 15.31 54.15
CA PRO A 200 -19.41 15.97 54.06
C PRO A 200 -19.47 17.38 54.67
N GLU A 201 -18.57 17.69 55.58
CA GLU A 201 -18.50 18.93 56.34
C GLU A 201 -17.66 20.02 55.63
N ASN A 202 -16.93 19.68 54.57
CA ASN A 202 -16.03 20.60 53.87
C ASN A 202 -16.63 21.08 52.54
N LEU A 203 -17.44 22.14 52.62
CA LEU A 203 -18.23 22.73 51.54
C LEU A 203 -17.47 23.78 50.70
N GLN A 204 -16.14 23.83 50.78
CA GLN A 204 -15.36 24.77 49.95
C GLN A 204 -15.61 24.50 48.45
N PRO A 205 -15.54 25.52 47.58
CA PRO A 205 -15.68 25.32 46.15
C PRO A 205 -14.57 24.41 45.59
N VAL A 206 -14.88 23.66 44.54
CA VAL A 206 -13.91 22.89 43.76
C VAL A 206 -13.16 23.86 42.85
N THR A 207 -11.82 23.78 42.85
CA THR A 207 -10.99 24.66 42.01
C THR A 207 -11.23 24.40 40.53
N THR A 208 -11.38 25.47 39.75
CA THR A 208 -11.53 25.42 38.29
C THR A 208 -10.18 25.45 37.57
N GLN A 209 -9.08 25.60 38.31
CA GLN A 209 -7.74 25.78 37.74
C GLN A 209 -7.22 24.46 37.16
N GLY A 210 -7.07 24.40 35.83
CA GLY A 210 -6.63 23.21 35.10
C GLY A 210 -7.75 22.24 34.69
N VAL A 211 -9.02 22.62 34.88
CA VAL A 211 -10.18 21.86 34.40
C VAL A 211 -10.37 22.10 32.89
N PRO A 212 -10.54 21.05 32.07
CA PRO A 212 -10.83 21.19 30.63
C PRO A 212 -12.11 22.00 30.39
N GLN A 213 -12.16 22.74 29.27
CA GLN A 213 -13.30 23.62 28.97
C GLN A 213 -14.64 22.85 28.91
N GLU A 214 -14.62 21.59 28.47
CA GLU A 214 -15.82 20.75 28.39
C GLU A 214 -16.35 20.34 29.78
N ALA A 215 -15.52 20.36 30.81
CA ALA A 215 -15.87 19.96 32.17
C ALA A 215 -16.23 21.15 33.09
N LEU A 216 -15.90 22.38 32.70
CA LEU A 216 -16.22 23.59 33.47
C LEU A 216 -17.72 23.73 33.81
N PRO A 217 -18.68 23.46 32.91
CA PRO A 217 -20.10 23.59 33.24
C PRO A 217 -20.54 22.64 34.37
N MET A 218 -20.00 21.42 34.39
CA MET A 218 -20.26 20.45 35.47
C MET A 218 -19.67 20.91 36.80
N VAL A 219 -18.43 21.40 36.81
CA VAL A 219 -17.78 21.91 38.02
C VAL A 219 -18.53 23.13 38.57
N ASN A 220 -18.99 24.03 37.70
CA ASN A 220 -19.78 25.19 38.10
C ASN A 220 -21.15 24.79 38.67
N ALA A 221 -21.84 23.83 38.07
CA ALA A 221 -23.10 23.32 38.60
C ALA A 221 -22.93 22.64 39.96
N LEU A 222 -21.83 21.91 40.16
CA LEU A 222 -21.47 21.31 41.44
C LEU A 222 -21.21 22.37 42.51
N ASN A 223 -20.38 23.38 42.20
CA ASN A 223 -20.09 24.48 43.12
C ASN A 223 -21.37 25.24 43.51
N ALA A 224 -22.27 25.51 42.57
CA ALA A 224 -23.54 26.15 42.86
C ALA A 224 -24.44 25.31 43.79
N LEU A 225 -24.37 23.98 43.70
CA LEU A 225 -25.10 23.09 44.61
C LEU A 225 -24.46 23.06 46.00
N LEU A 226 -23.12 23.02 46.09
CA LEU A 226 -22.39 23.10 47.35
C LEU A 226 -22.72 24.40 48.10
N ASP A 227 -22.76 25.53 47.39
CA ASP A 227 -23.14 26.83 47.98
C ASP A 227 -24.56 26.79 48.56
N ARG A 228 -25.53 26.21 47.84
CA ARG A 228 -26.91 26.08 48.33
C ARG A 228 -27.00 25.22 49.60
N VAL A 229 -26.21 24.14 49.65
CA VAL A 229 -26.15 23.27 50.84
C VAL A 229 -25.51 24.03 52.01
N HIS A 230 -24.47 24.82 51.76
CA HIS A 230 -23.83 25.64 52.78
C HIS A 230 -24.80 26.64 53.41
N VAL A 231 -25.51 27.41 52.59
CA VAL A 231 -26.51 28.37 53.04
C VAL A 231 -27.60 27.68 53.87
N ALA A 232 -28.13 26.55 53.41
CA ALA A 232 -29.16 25.81 54.15
C ALA A 232 -28.64 25.26 55.49
N TYR A 233 -27.37 24.87 55.56
CA TYR A 233 -26.76 24.37 56.80
C TYR A 233 -26.54 25.48 57.82
N ASP A 234 -26.12 26.66 57.37
CA ASP A 234 -25.95 27.85 58.21
C ASP A 234 -27.29 28.32 58.79
N ASP A 235 -28.36 28.32 57.98
CA ASP A 235 -29.72 28.67 58.42
C ASP A 235 -30.22 27.73 59.52
N ILE A 236 -29.98 26.42 59.37
CA ILE A 236 -30.34 25.41 60.39
C ILE A 236 -29.56 25.65 61.68
N ARG A 237 -28.25 25.94 61.58
CA ARG A 237 -27.40 26.25 62.74
C ARG A 237 -27.88 27.49 63.49
N LEU A 238 -28.23 28.56 62.78
CA LEU A 238 -28.71 29.80 63.38
C LEU A 238 -30.07 29.61 64.05
N PHE A 239 -30.96 28.83 63.43
CA PHE A 239 -32.23 28.44 64.03
C PHE A 239 -32.06 27.63 65.32
N THR A 240 -31.15 26.63 65.33
CA THR A 240 -30.89 25.83 66.55
C THR A 240 -30.23 26.66 67.65
N ALA A 241 -29.34 27.59 67.31
CA ALA A 241 -28.73 28.50 68.28
C ALA A 241 -29.77 29.41 68.95
N ASN A 242 -30.73 29.93 68.18
CA ASN A 242 -31.82 30.75 68.70
C ASN A 242 -32.86 29.94 69.49
N ALA A 243 -33.07 28.66 69.18
CA ALA A 243 -34.01 27.80 69.90
C ALA A 243 -33.44 27.24 71.22
N ALA A 244 -32.11 27.24 71.38
CA ALA A 244 -31.44 26.82 72.61
C ALA A 244 -31.29 27.95 73.64
N HIS A 245 -31.56 29.21 73.24
CA HIS A 245 -31.52 30.38 74.10
C HIS A 245 -32.89 30.69 74.71
#